data_AF-R9AYW7-F1
#
_entry.id   AF-R9AYW7-F1
#
_cell.length_a   1.000
_cell.length_b   1.000
_cell.length_c   1.000
_cell.angle_alpha   90.00
_cell.angle_beta   90.00
_cell.angle_gamma   90.00
#
_symmetry.space_group_name_H-M   'P 1'
#
loop_
_entity.id
_entity.type
_entity.pdbx_description
1 polymer ?
#
loop_
_entity_poly.entity_id
_entity_poly.type
_entity_poly.pdbx_seq_one_letter_code
_entity_poly.pdbx_strand_id
1 'polypeptide(L)'
;MSSLLPPNATKLERNIEQLGERTTRLPVPFIELHRVEQCPVPFLAWLAWDHRVEYWRSDWSEAEKRQAIEESTAFNAQRGTRSSIESLLSKFAENFQLKAWHEFNPPQAPFTFVVIIKDVSISIDQLLQIQTAVEATKSARDNFSISAKVVSSGNIQIVGACHSGETVKLSTL
;
A
#
# COMPACT_ATOMS: atom_id res chain seq x y z
N MET A 1 31.20 -16.88 -31.05
CA MET A 1 31.33 -15.42 -31.30
C MET A 1 32.50 -15.21 -32.24
N SER A 2 32.37 -14.29 -33.20
CA SER A 2 33.48 -13.86 -34.05
C SER A 2 34.43 -13.00 -33.23
N SER A 3 35.73 -13.33 -33.24
CA SER A 3 36.80 -12.50 -32.70
C SER A 3 36.70 -11.09 -33.27
N LEU A 4 36.74 -10.07 -32.40
CA LEU A 4 36.83 -8.67 -32.81
C LEU A 4 38.27 -8.31 -33.20
N LEU A 5 39.24 -9.13 -32.81
CA LEU A 5 40.64 -8.97 -33.18
C LEU A 5 40.88 -9.31 -34.67
N PRO A 6 41.82 -8.60 -35.33
CA PRO A 6 42.23 -8.90 -36.69
C PRO A 6 43.00 -10.25 -36.78
N PRO A 7 43.11 -10.85 -37.99
CA PRO A 7 43.72 -12.17 -38.15
C PRO A 7 45.18 -12.28 -37.66
N ASN A 8 45.92 -11.17 -37.66
CA ASN A 8 47.31 -11.07 -37.23
C ASN A 8 47.50 -10.92 -35.71
N ALA A 9 46.42 -10.99 -34.92
CA ALA A 9 46.50 -10.85 -33.47
C ALA A 9 47.33 -11.95 -32.80
N THR A 10 48.17 -11.51 -31.86
CA THR A 10 49.07 -12.33 -31.06
C THR A 10 48.31 -13.19 -30.06
N LYS A 11 48.98 -14.22 -29.53
CA LYS A 11 48.40 -15.11 -28.50
C LYS A 11 48.02 -14.36 -27.22
N LEU A 12 48.80 -13.33 -26.84
CA LEU A 12 48.51 -12.51 -25.67
C LEU A 12 47.21 -11.70 -25.86
N GLU A 13 47.05 -11.06 -27.02
CA GLU A 13 45.84 -10.28 -27.34
C GLU A 13 44.59 -11.15 -27.35
N ARG A 14 44.66 -12.35 -27.95
CA ARG A 14 43.54 -13.32 -27.92
C ARG A 14 43.19 -13.77 -26.51
N ASN A 15 44.20 -14.01 -25.66
CA ASN A 15 43.96 -14.37 -24.26
C ASN A 15 43.29 -13.22 -23.49
N ILE A 16 43.67 -11.96 -23.77
CA ILE A 16 43.06 -10.78 -23.15
C ILE A 16 41.61 -10.62 -23.63
N GLU A 17 41.33 -10.77 -24.93
CA GLU A 17 39.96 -10.75 -25.48
C GLU A 17 39.08 -11.79 -24.81
N GLN A 18 39.58 -13.02 -24.63
CA GLN A 18 38.85 -14.11 -24.01
C GLN A 18 38.57 -13.86 -22.52
N LEU A 19 39.51 -13.22 -21.80
CA LEU A 19 39.29 -12.78 -20.42
C LEU A 19 38.27 -11.64 -20.33
N GLY A 20 38.33 -10.68 -21.26
CA GLY A 20 37.41 -9.55 -21.35
C GLY A 20 35.98 -9.96 -21.71
N GLU A 21 35.79 -11.07 -22.42
CA GLU A 21 34.49 -11.59 -22.82
C GLU A 21 33.56 -11.86 -21.63
N ARG A 22 34.11 -12.25 -20.47
CA ARG A 22 33.33 -12.46 -19.24
C ARG A 22 32.67 -11.18 -18.73
N THR A 23 33.35 -10.04 -18.87
CA THR A 23 32.84 -8.72 -18.46
C THR A 23 31.69 -8.28 -19.36
N THR A 24 31.79 -8.55 -20.67
CA THR A 24 30.75 -8.17 -21.65
C THR A 24 29.54 -9.10 -21.62
N ARG A 25 29.69 -10.34 -21.13
CA ARG A 25 28.59 -11.33 -21.02
C ARG A 25 27.77 -11.22 -19.73
N LEU A 26 27.89 -10.15 -18.97
CA LEU A 26 27.03 -9.95 -17.79
C LEU A 26 25.56 -9.96 -18.24
N PRO A 27 24.70 -10.81 -17.64
CA PRO A 27 23.30 -10.83 -17.99
C PRO A 27 22.68 -9.48 -17.61
N VAL A 28 21.99 -8.85 -18.55
CA VAL A 28 21.23 -7.62 -18.33
C VAL A 28 19.75 -7.98 -18.44
N PRO A 29 19.09 -8.41 -17.35
CA PRO A 29 17.72 -8.91 -17.37
C PRO A 29 16.67 -7.77 -17.43
N PHE A 30 16.90 -6.73 -18.24
CA PHE A 30 16.03 -5.56 -18.29
C PHE A 30 14.61 -5.92 -18.71
N ILE A 31 14.47 -6.76 -19.74
CA ILE A 31 13.16 -7.20 -20.25
C ILE A 31 12.41 -8.03 -19.20
N GLU A 32 13.12 -8.90 -18.48
CA GLU A 32 12.53 -9.76 -17.45
C GLU A 32 12.00 -8.93 -16.27
N LEU A 33 12.74 -7.89 -15.86
CA LEU A 33 12.34 -6.99 -14.77
C LEU A 33 11.05 -6.21 -15.07
N HIS A 34 10.77 -5.90 -16.34
CA HIS A 34 9.58 -5.17 -16.77
C HIS A 34 8.38 -6.07 -17.11
N ARG A 35 8.55 -7.40 -17.15
CA ARG A 35 7.47 -8.33 -17.49
C ARG A 35 6.88 -8.94 -16.23
N VAL A 36 5.58 -8.76 -16.04
CA VAL A 36 4.87 -9.24 -14.83
C VAL A 36 5.03 -10.74 -14.61
N GLU A 37 5.17 -11.55 -15.65
CA GLU A 37 5.34 -13.01 -15.53
C GLU A 37 6.80 -13.47 -15.30
N GLN A 38 7.76 -12.67 -15.75
CA GLN A 38 9.18 -13.05 -15.77
C GLN A 38 10.00 -12.34 -14.68
N CYS A 39 9.43 -11.29 -14.08
CA CYS A 39 10.09 -10.51 -13.04
C CYS A 39 10.37 -11.38 -11.82
N PRO A 40 11.60 -11.43 -11.30
CA PRO A 40 11.90 -12.18 -10.08
C PRO A 40 11.12 -11.64 -8.88
N VAL A 41 10.63 -12.54 -8.02
CA VAL A 41 9.76 -12.22 -6.87
C VAL A 41 10.27 -11.05 -5.99
N PRO A 42 11.58 -10.95 -5.66
CA PRO A 42 12.08 -9.85 -4.85
C PRO A 42 11.89 -8.46 -5.48
N PHE A 43 11.74 -8.38 -6.81
CA PHE A 43 11.58 -7.12 -7.54
C PHE A 43 10.12 -6.78 -7.85
N LEU A 44 9.17 -7.66 -7.55
CA LEU A 44 7.75 -7.42 -7.83
C LEU A 44 7.20 -6.17 -7.16
N ALA A 45 7.67 -5.82 -5.96
CA ALA A 45 7.25 -4.59 -5.29
C ALA A 45 7.64 -3.32 -6.07
N TRP A 46 8.80 -3.33 -6.73
CA TRP A 46 9.25 -2.22 -7.57
C TRP A 46 8.45 -2.16 -8.87
N LEU A 47 8.16 -3.31 -9.47
CA LEU A 47 7.30 -3.38 -10.65
C LEU A 47 5.87 -2.91 -10.32
N ALA A 48 5.34 -3.28 -9.15
CA ALA A 48 4.04 -2.82 -8.68
C ALA A 48 3.99 -1.30 -8.47
N TRP A 49 5.07 -0.71 -7.95
CA TRP A 49 5.20 0.74 -7.83
C TRP A 49 5.18 1.44 -9.20
N ASP A 50 5.91 0.92 -10.18
CA ASP A 50 5.92 1.43 -11.57
C ASP A 50 4.52 1.37 -12.20
N HIS A 51 3.80 0.28 -11.95
CA HIS A 51 2.42 0.06 -12.38
C HIS A 51 1.35 0.79 -11.53
N ARG A 52 1.75 1.66 -10.60
CA ARG A 52 0.85 2.41 -9.70
C ARG A 52 -0.17 1.53 -8.99
N VAL A 53 0.29 0.43 -8.39
CA VAL A 53 -0.54 -0.39 -7.51
C VAL A 53 -0.71 0.36 -6.18
N GLU A 54 -1.94 0.76 -5.86
CA GLU A 54 -2.24 1.58 -4.67
C GLU A 54 -2.17 0.80 -3.35
N TYR A 55 -2.49 -0.50 -3.39
CA TYR A 55 -2.45 -1.37 -2.22
C TYR A 55 -1.55 -2.56 -2.47
N TRP A 56 -0.53 -2.69 -1.62
CA TRP A 56 0.45 -3.75 -1.71
C TRP A 56 0.74 -4.35 -0.34
N ARG A 57 0.76 -5.67 -0.28
CA ARG A 57 1.06 -6.44 0.93
C ARG A 57 2.26 -7.33 0.70
N SER A 58 3.25 -7.20 1.57
CA SER A 58 4.49 -7.99 1.49
C SER A 58 4.25 -9.48 1.75
N ASP A 59 3.20 -9.81 2.51
CA ASP A 59 2.80 -11.16 2.89
C ASP A 59 1.90 -11.87 1.85
N TRP A 60 1.50 -11.19 0.78
CA TRP A 60 0.80 -11.82 -0.35
C TRP A 60 1.63 -12.90 -1.01
N SER A 61 0.95 -13.94 -1.48
CA SER A 61 1.52 -14.96 -2.36
C SER A 61 2.03 -14.35 -3.66
N GLU A 62 2.93 -15.06 -4.34
CA GLU A 62 3.47 -14.60 -5.62
C GLU A 62 2.36 -14.37 -6.66
N ALA A 63 1.36 -15.26 -6.71
CA ALA A 63 0.24 -15.15 -7.64
C ALA A 63 -0.60 -13.90 -7.37
N GLU A 64 -0.96 -13.63 -6.11
CA GLU A 64 -1.71 -12.41 -5.73
C GLU A 64 -0.94 -11.14 -6.07
N LYS A 65 0.38 -11.14 -5.86
CA LYS A 65 1.26 -10.02 -6.22
C LYS A 65 1.27 -9.76 -7.72
N ARG A 66 1.43 -10.79 -8.56
CA ARG A 66 1.43 -10.65 -10.02
C ARG A 66 0.05 -10.20 -10.51
N GLN A 67 -1.02 -10.83 -10.04
CA GLN A 67 -2.40 -10.45 -10.38
C GLN A 67 -2.70 -8.98 -10.05
N ALA A 68 -2.27 -8.49 -8.88
CA ALA A 68 -2.46 -7.09 -8.51
C ALA A 68 -1.78 -6.11 -9.48
N ILE A 69 -0.63 -6.49 -10.05
CA ILE A 69 0.10 -5.68 -11.05
C ILE A 69 -0.64 -5.71 -12.40
N GLU A 70 -1.13 -6.88 -12.83
CA GLU A 70 -1.86 -7.02 -14.09
C GLU A 70 -3.18 -6.24 -14.08
N GLU A 71 -3.94 -6.36 -12.99
CA GLU A 71 -5.22 -5.67 -12.80
C GLU A 71 -5.06 -4.15 -12.62
N SER A 72 -3.87 -3.69 -12.23
CA SER A 72 -3.63 -2.28 -11.90
C SER A 72 -3.95 -1.36 -13.08
N THR A 73 -3.68 -1.79 -14.31
CA THR A 73 -3.87 -0.95 -15.51
C THR A 73 -5.36 -0.64 -15.73
N ALA A 74 -6.21 -1.67 -15.65
CA ALA A 74 -7.65 -1.52 -15.81
C ALA A 74 -8.27 -0.75 -14.64
N PHE A 75 -7.81 -1.02 -13.41
CA PHE A 75 -8.23 -0.28 -12.22
C PHE A 75 -7.86 1.21 -12.32
N ASN A 76 -6.61 1.50 -12.68
CA ASN A 76 -6.09 2.86 -12.82
C ASN A 76 -6.83 3.67 -13.89
N ALA A 77 -7.27 3.04 -14.97
CA ALA A 77 -8.07 3.67 -16.01
C ALA A 77 -9.46 4.13 -15.52
N GLN A 78 -9.99 3.52 -14.46
CA GLN A 78 -11.31 3.81 -13.89
C GLN A 78 -11.24 4.65 -12.60
N ARG A 79 -10.07 5.17 -12.21
CA ARG A 79 -9.93 5.94 -10.97
C ARG A 79 -10.86 7.14 -10.90
N GLY A 80 -11.30 7.45 -9.68
CA GLY A 80 -12.27 8.50 -9.40
C GLY A 80 -13.71 8.13 -9.76
N THR A 81 -13.96 6.91 -10.24
CA THR A 81 -15.33 6.40 -10.43
C THR A 81 -15.83 5.66 -9.20
N ARG A 82 -17.15 5.59 -9.05
CA ARG A 82 -17.80 4.75 -8.03
C ARG A 82 -17.30 3.30 -8.07
N SER A 83 -17.23 2.71 -9.26
CA SER A 83 -16.73 1.33 -9.48
C SER A 83 -15.32 1.13 -8.92
N SER A 84 -14.40 2.07 -9.16
CA SER A 84 -13.03 1.96 -8.63
C SER A 84 -12.98 2.01 -7.11
N ILE A 85 -13.81 2.84 -6.47
CA ILE A 85 -13.89 2.91 -5.01
C ILE A 85 -14.54 1.64 -4.45
N GLU A 86 -15.59 1.12 -5.08
CA GLU A 86 -16.24 -0.13 -4.66
C GLU A 86 -15.30 -1.33 -4.81
N SER A 87 -14.57 -1.44 -5.92
CA SER A 87 -13.56 -2.48 -6.17
C SER A 87 -12.38 -2.41 -5.20
N LEU A 88 -12.01 -1.20 -4.78
CA LEU A 88 -10.98 -1.03 -3.75
C LEU A 88 -11.50 -1.48 -2.37
N LEU A 89 -12.68 -1.03 -1.97
CA LEU A 89 -13.25 -1.31 -0.66
C LEU A 89 -13.56 -2.79 -0.47
N SER A 90 -13.93 -3.52 -1.52
CA SER A 90 -14.15 -4.97 -1.47
C SER A 90 -12.92 -5.77 -1.07
N LYS A 91 -11.70 -5.20 -1.24
CA LYS A 91 -10.45 -5.82 -0.75
C LYS A 91 -10.26 -5.70 0.76
N PHE A 92 -10.98 -4.78 1.41
CA PHE A 92 -10.86 -4.50 2.85
C PHE A 92 -12.08 -4.94 3.66
N ALA A 93 -13.28 -4.84 3.09
CA ALA A 93 -14.54 -5.08 3.78
C ALA A 93 -15.55 -5.77 2.84
N GLU A 94 -16.26 -6.78 3.33
CA GLU A 94 -17.32 -7.44 2.58
C GLU A 94 -18.62 -6.63 2.60
N ASN A 95 -18.93 -5.98 3.74
CA ASN A 95 -20.19 -5.25 3.93
C ASN A 95 -19.96 -3.74 4.03
N PHE A 96 -19.88 -3.07 2.89
CA PHE A 96 -19.81 -1.62 2.81
C PHE A 96 -20.95 -1.02 1.99
N GLN A 97 -21.22 0.26 2.20
CA GLN A 97 -22.14 1.05 1.39
C GLN A 97 -21.47 2.38 1.03
N LEU A 98 -21.45 2.70 -0.25
CA LEU A 98 -21.05 4.00 -0.75
C LEU A 98 -22.30 4.85 -1.00
N LYS A 99 -22.43 5.99 -0.33
CA LYS A 99 -23.53 6.93 -0.53
C LYS A 99 -23.03 8.28 -0.97
N ALA A 100 -23.52 8.78 -2.10
CA ALA A 100 -23.24 10.12 -2.58
C ALA A 100 -24.12 11.16 -1.87
N TRP A 101 -23.68 12.42 -1.84
CA TRP A 101 -24.36 13.53 -1.16
C TRP A 101 -25.86 13.68 -1.48
N HIS A 102 -26.26 13.38 -2.72
CA HIS A 102 -27.66 13.50 -3.18
C HIS A 102 -28.54 12.32 -2.79
N GLU A 103 -27.96 11.21 -2.31
CA GLU A 103 -28.70 10.06 -1.79
C GLU A 103 -29.14 10.25 -0.33
N PHE A 104 -28.65 11.30 0.34
CA PHE A 104 -29.03 11.66 1.71
C PHE A 104 -30.31 12.50 1.74
N ASN A 105 -31.07 12.38 2.83
CA ASN A 105 -32.23 13.22 3.09
C ASN A 105 -32.13 13.84 4.50
N PRO A 106 -31.82 15.15 4.63
CA PRO A 106 -31.58 16.13 3.56
C PRO A 106 -30.27 15.87 2.78
N PRO A 107 -30.15 16.34 1.52
CA PRO A 107 -28.92 16.22 0.75
C PRO A 107 -27.74 16.90 1.44
N GLN A 108 -26.56 16.29 1.37
CA GLN A 108 -25.32 16.87 1.90
C GLN A 108 -24.70 17.87 0.90
N ALA A 109 -23.57 18.47 1.29
CA ALA A 109 -22.83 19.38 0.42
C ALA A 109 -22.44 18.68 -0.91
N PRO A 110 -22.57 19.34 -2.07
CA PRO A 110 -22.16 18.78 -3.35
C PRO A 110 -20.71 18.28 -3.34
N PHE A 111 -20.43 17.26 -4.15
CA PHE A 111 -19.12 16.60 -4.23
C PHE A 111 -18.65 15.96 -2.92
N THR A 112 -19.59 15.58 -2.05
CA THR A 112 -19.30 14.74 -0.88
C THR A 112 -19.85 13.32 -1.06
N PHE A 113 -19.15 12.35 -0.48
CA PHE A 113 -19.67 10.99 -0.33
C PHE A 113 -19.26 10.38 1.00
N VAL A 114 -20.02 9.41 1.47
CA VAL A 114 -19.75 8.70 2.73
C VAL A 114 -19.53 7.23 2.43
N VAL A 115 -18.42 6.71 2.92
CA VAL A 115 -18.13 5.27 2.94
C VAL A 115 -18.62 4.73 4.28
N ILE A 116 -19.66 3.92 4.26
CA ILE A 116 -20.25 3.31 5.45
C ILE A 116 -19.81 1.84 5.50
N ILE A 117 -18.94 1.49 6.44
CA ILE A 117 -18.49 0.12 6.66
C ILE A 117 -19.33 -0.46 7.79
N LYS A 118 -20.08 -1.53 7.49
CA LYS A 118 -21.02 -2.14 8.45
C LYS A 118 -20.40 -3.26 9.30
N ASP A 119 -19.16 -3.64 9.00
CA ASP A 119 -18.47 -4.70 9.73
C ASP A 119 -18.28 -4.34 11.22
N VAL A 120 -18.25 -5.39 12.05
CA VAL A 120 -18.45 -5.29 13.51
C VAL A 120 -17.28 -4.60 14.23
N SER A 121 -16.07 -4.64 13.67
CA SER A 121 -14.92 -3.92 14.23
C SER A 121 -13.72 -3.95 13.29
N ILE A 122 -13.23 -2.77 12.90
CA ILE A 122 -11.94 -2.61 12.22
C ILE A 122 -10.89 -2.09 13.21
N SER A 123 -9.63 -2.49 13.04
CA SER A 123 -8.52 -1.90 13.78
C SER A 123 -8.22 -0.47 13.30
N ILE A 124 -7.53 0.31 14.13
CA ILE A 124 -7.12 1.68 13.75
C ILE A 124 -6.19 1.67 12.53
N ASP A 125 -5.30 0.68 12.43
CA ASP A 125 -4.37 0.55 11.31
C ASP A 125 -5.10 0.22 10.00
N GLN A 126 -6.11 -0.66 10.06
CA GLN A 126 -6.97 -0.95 8.90
C GLN A 126 -7.77 0.28 8.47
N LEU A 127 -8.30 1.06 9.42
CA LEU A 127 -9.00 2.30 9.08
C LEU A 127 -8.07 3.29 8.35
N LEU A 128 -6.84 3.45 8.84
CA LEU A 128 -5.84 4.31 8.21
C LEU A 128 -5.49 3.83 6.80
N GLN A 129 -5.30 2.52 6.61
CA GLN A 129 -5.06 1.93 5.30
C GLN A 129 -6.20 2.21 4.32
N ILE A 130 -7.45 2.02 4.75
CA ILE A 130 -8.63 2.32 3.93
C ILE A 130 -8.67 3.81 3.59
N GLN A 131 -8.42 4.69 4.57
CA GLN A 131 -8.41 6.13 4.34
C GLN A 131 -7.36 6.53 3.29
N THR A 132 -6.12 6.03 3.42
CA THR A 132 -5.05 6.30 2.45
C THR A 132 -5.41 5.77 1.06
N ALA A 133 -5.97 4.56 0.98
CA ALA A 133 -6.32 3.95 -0.29
C ALA A 133 -7.48 4.69 -0.99
N VAL A 134 -8.49 5.13 -0.23
CA VAL A 134 -9.61 5.93 -0.75
C VAL A 134 -9.13 7.32 -1.18
N GLU A 135 -8.26 7.97 -0.41
CA GLU A 135 -7.66 9.27 -0.79
C GLU A 135 -6.87 9.17 -2.10
N ALA A 136 -6.11 8.09 -2.29
CA ALA A 136 -5.41 7.89 -3.55
C ALA A 136 -6.38 7.63 -4.72
N THR A 137 -7.46 6.89 -4.51
CA THR A 137 -8.34 6.45 -5.60
C THR A 137 -9.41 7.47 -5.99
N LYS A 138 -9.87 8.30 -5.03
CA LYS A 138 -10.97 9.25 -5.25
C LYS A 138 -10.64 10.30 -6.30
N SER A 139 -11.68 10.91 -6.87
CA SER A 139 -11.49 12.09 -7.70
C SER A 139 -10.95 13.25 -6.86
N ALA A 140 -10.02 14.03 -7.41
CA ALA A 140 -9.45 15.20 -6.73
C ALA A 140 -10.52 16.23 -6.29
N ARG A 141 -11.66 16.26 -6.99
CA ARG A 141 -12.78 17.16 -6.68
C ARG A 141 -13.62 16.70 -5.49
N ASP A 142 -13.65 15.40 -5.19
CA ASP A 142 -14.60 14.81 -4.26
C ASP A 142 -14.00 14.76 -2.86
N ASN A 143 -14.82 15.13 -1.87
CA ASN A 143 -14.52 14.99 -0.45
C ASN A 143 -15.23 13.75 0.10
N PHE A 144 -14.60 13.06 1.05
CA PHE A 144 -15.19 11.87 1.64
C PHE A 144 -15.14 11.87 3.16
N SER A 145 -16.01 11.06 3.74
CA SER A 145 -15.94 10.68 5.15
C SER A 145 -16.16 9.18 5.29
N ILE A 146 -15.50 8.57 6.27
CA ILE A 146 -15.64 7.13 6.57
C ILE A 146 -16.42 7.00 7.88
N SER A 147 -17.53 6.28 7.83
CA SER A 147 -18.31 5.88 8.99
C SER A 147 -18.04 4.40 9.28
N ALA A 148 -17.25 4.13 10.30
CA ALA A 148 -16.81 2.79 10.70
C ALA A 148 -16.81 2.63 12.22
N LYS A 149 -17.02 1.40 12.71
CA LYS A 149 -16.81 1.06 14.12
C LYS A 149 -15.38 0.59 14.31
N VAL A 150 -14.61 1.36 15.09
CA VAL A 150 -13.21 1.05 15.41
C VAL A 150 -13.13 0.46 16.81
N VAL A 151 -12.43 -0.66 16.95
CA VAL A 151 -12.06 -1.19 18.27
C VAL A 151 -10.62 -0.78 18.54
N SER A 152 -10.40 -0.10 19.66
CA SER A 152 -9.07 0.27 20.15
C SER A 152 -8.85 -0.40 21.50
N SER A 153 -7.76 -1.17 21.61
CA SER A 153 -7.27 -1.67 22.89
C SER A 153 -6.41 -0.59 23.55
N GLY A 154 -6.92 -0.01 24.64
CA GLY A 154 -6.20 0.95 25.46
C GLY A 154 -6.19 0.50 26.91
N ASN A 155 -5.03 0.54 27.55
CA ASN A 155 -4.93 0.31 28.99
C ASN A 155 -5.03 1.65 29.71
N ILE A 156 -6.14 1.89 30.38
CA ILE A 156 -6.31 3.05 31.26
C ILE A 156 -5.76 2.66 32.63
N GLN A 157 -4.65 3.29 33.02
CA GLN A 157 -4.08 3.13 34.36
C GLN A 157 -4.59 4.27 35.25
N ILE A 158 -5.28 3.92 36.33
CA ILE A 158 -5.75 4.88 37.34
C ILE A 158 -4.83 4.74 38.56
N VAL A 159 -4.13 5.83 38.90
CA VAL A 159 -3.29 5.90 40.10
C VAL A 159 -3.93 6.87 41.09
N GLY A 160 -4.15 6.41 42.32
CA GLY A 160 -4.67 7.22 43.41
C GLY A 160 -3.67 7.28 44.57
N ALA A 161 -3.55 8.45 45.21
CA ALA A 161 -2.84 8.61 46.47
C ALA A 161 -3.81 9.18 47.51
N CYS A 162 -3.86 8.56 48.70
CA CYS A 162 -4.62 9.04 49.84
C CYS A 162 -3.62 9.52 50.90
N HIS A 163 -3.72 10.78 51.31
CA HIS A 163 -2.98 11.31 52.45
C HIS A 163 -3.99 11.62 53.56
N SER A 164 -3.83 10.93 54.69
CA SER A 164 -4.56 11.22 55.91
C SER A 164 -3.58 11.86 56.89
N GLY A 165 -3.93 13.05 57.38
CA GLY A 165 -3.17 13.80 58.37
C GLY A 165 -4.07 14.16 59.54
N GLU A 166 -3.57 13.99 60.76
CA GLU A 166 -4.21 14.43 61.98
C GLU A 166 -3.45 15.64 62.54
N THR A 167 -4.17 16.69 62.92
CA THR A 167 -3.56 17.88 63.54
C THR A 167 -3.80 17.84 65.04
N VAL A 168 -2.76 17.52 65.80
CA VAL A 168 -2.79 17.53 67.27
C VAL A 168 -2.25 18.87 67.77
N LYS A 169 -3.07 19.63 68.51
CA LYS A 169 -2.63 20.83 69.22
C LYS A 169 -2.31 20.47 70.66
N LEU A 170 -1.06 20.67 71.08
CA LEU A 170 -0.64 20.54 72.48
C LEU A 170 -0.76 21.91 73.15
N SER A 171 -1.65 22.02 74.14
CA SER A 171 -1.70 23.15 75.06
C SER A 171 -0.90 22.81 76.31
N THR A 172 0.13 23.60 76.61
CA THR A 172 0.85 23.54 77.89
C THR A 172 0.04 24.24 78.99
N LEU A 173 0.02 23.61 80.18
CA LEU A 173 -0.65 24.07 81.41
C LEU A 173 -0.08 25.39 81.95
#